data_AF-E9I755-F1
#
_entry.id   AF-E9I755-F1
#
_cell.length_a   1.000
_cell.length_b   1.000
_cell.length_c   1.000
_cell.angle_alpha   90.00
_cell.angle_beta   90.00
_cell.angle_gamma   90.00
#
_symmetry.space_group_name_H-M   'P 1'
#
loop_
_entity.id
_entity.type
_entity.pdbx_description
1 polymer ?
#
loop_
_entity_poly.entity_id
_entity_poly.type
_entity_poly.pdbx_seq_one_letter_code
_entity_poly.pdbx_strand_id
1 'polypeptide(L)'
;MQPHLISMLLLGMVLAQSALADPYQLLYGGRITLANGQPIKGTVDLSVNFYPSGTGGSALSSQSFSAVPLSDGIFNITITLTPTEFNTTFNGNEAWIEITDITNGKVYPRQRFGAVPYAFKVPVDDETIGYNSSGKLMLKGMAGTALPTGTPSDGQ
;
A
#
# COMPACT_ATOMS: atom_id res chain seq x y z
N MET A 1 4.18 -18.62 -47.13
CA MET A 1 4.29 -17.80 -45.91
C MET A 1 4.31 -18.75 -44.72
N GLN A 2 5.39 -18.73 -43.94
CA GLN A 2 5.76 -19.80 -43.00
C GLN A 2 4.98 -19.66 -41.68
N PRO A 3 4.19 -20.66 -41.24
CA PRO A 3 3.26 -20.53 -40.11
C PRO A 3 3.94 -20.30 -38.75
N HIS A 4 5.24 -20.59 -38.66
CA HIS A 4 6.05 -20.38 -37.46
C HIS A 4 6.29 -18.89 -37.14
N LEU A 5 6.34 -18.01 -38.15
CA LEU A 5 6.54 -16.57 -37.92
C LEU A 5 5.31 -15.90 -37.28
N ILE A 6 4.09 -16.33 -37.65
CA ILE A 6 2.84 -15.80 -37.09
C ILE A 6 2.66 -16.27 -35.65
N SER A 7 3.02 -17.53 -35.34
CA SER A 7 2.95 -18.09 -33.98
C SER A 7 3.94 -17.44 -33.02
N MET A 8 5.13 -17.07 -33.50
CA MET A 8 6.16 -16.40 -32.69
C MET A 8 5.81 -14.93 -32.39
N LEU A 9 5.10 -14.25 -33.30
CA LEU A 9 4.59 -12.90 -33.09
C LEU A 9 3.41 -12.85 -32.10
N LEU A 10 2.54 -13.87 -32.11
CA LEU A 10 1.41 -13.97 -31.16
C LEU A 10 1.88 -14.26 -29.73
N LEU A 11 2.96 -15.04 -29.55
CA LEU A 11 3.51 -15.38 -28.24
C LEU A 11 4.17 -14.16 -27.54
N GLY A 12 4.70 -13.21 -28.32
CA GLY A 12 5.29 -11.97 -27.78
C GLY A 12 4.26 -10.96 -27.25
N MET A 13 3.05 -10.91 -27.83
CA MET A 13 2.00 -9.99 -27.38
C MET A 13 1.32 -10.41 -26.07
N VAL A 14 1.35 -11.69 -25.72
CA VAL A 14 0.75 -12.22 -24.47
C VAL A 14 1.58 -11.91 -23.22
N LEU A 15 2.86 -11.56 -23.39
CA LEU A 15 3.78 -11.28 -22.27
C LEU A 15 3.86 -9.81 -21.86
N ALA A 16 3.15 -8.90 -22.55
CA ALA A 16 3.08 -7.48 -22.19
C ALA A 16 1.90 -7.21 -21.24
N GLN A 17 1.79 -7.95 -20.14
CA GLN A 17 0.91 -7.52 -19.05
C GLN A 17 1.64 -6.44 -18.28
N SER A 18 1.23 -5.18 -18.47
CA SER A 18 1.62 -4.10 -17.58
C SER A 18 1.13 -4.44 -16.18
N ALA A 19 2.04 -4.83 -15.29
CA ALA A 19 1.75 -4.91 -13.86
C ALA A 19 1.48 -3.48 -13.38
N LEU A 20 0.21 -3.10 -13.33
CA LEU A 20 -0.22 -1.86 -12.72
C LEU A 20 -0.04 -2.06 -11.20
N ALA A 21 1.04 -1.51 -10.65
CA ALA A 21 1.18 -1.39 -9.21
C ALA A 21 0.07 -0.46 -8.72
N ASP A 22 -0.91 -1.02 -8.01
CA ASP A 22 -1.96 -0.25 -7.35
C ASP A 22 -1.35 0.41 -6.10
N PRO A 23 -1.20 1.75 -6.05
CA PRO A 23 -0.55 2.43 -4.93
C PRO A 23 -1.31 2.26 -3.62
N TYR A 24 -2.56 1.75 -3.67
CA TYR A 24 -3.41 1.56 -2.50
C TYR A 24 -3.43 0.12 -1.98
N GLN A 25 -2.61 -0.77 -2.55
CA GLN A 25 -2.43 -2.13 -2.05
C GLN A 25 -1.22 -2.23 -1.12
N LEU A 26 -1.45 -2.65 0.11
CA LEU A 26 -0.43 -2.89 1.12
C LEU A 26 -0.33 -4.39 1.40
N LEU A 27 0.85 -4.97 1.13
CA LEU A 27 1.17 -6.32 1.57
C LEU A 27 1.51 -6.30 3.05
N TYR A 28 0.82 -7.13 3.83
CA TYR A 28 1.04 -7.24 5.26
C TYR A 28 1.15 -8.70 5.68
N GLY A 29 2.18 -9.02 6.44
CA GLY A 29 2.47 -10.36 6.89
C GLY A 29 2.86 -10.37 8.35
N GLY A 30 2.55 -11.48 9.02
CA GLY A 30 2.86 -11.66 10.43
C GLY A 30 2.85 -13.13 10.80
N ARG A 31 3.35 -13.43 11.99
CA ARG A 31 3.33 -14.78 12.54
C ARG A 31 2.44 -14.83 13.77
N ILE A 32 1.49 -15.75 13.73
CA ILE A 32 0.51 -16.01 14.78
C ILE A 32 0.88 -17.32 15.49
N THR A 33 0.94 -17.25 16.82
CA THR A 33 1.28 -18.39 17.68
C THR A 33 0.26 -18.57 18.80
N LEU A 34 0.14 -19.81 19.24
CA LEU A 34 -0.52 -20.20 20.49
C LEU A 34 0.22 -19.61 21.70
N ALA A 35 -0.43 -19.66 22.87
CA ALA A 35 0.16 -19.19 24.13
C ALA A 35 1.45 -19.93 24.51
N ASN A 36 1.62 -21.17 24.06
CA ASN A 36 2.83 -21.98 24.27
C ASN A 36 3.93 -21.73 23.21
N GLY A 37 3.76 -20.73 22.33
CA GLY A 37 4.73 -20.35 21.29
C GLY A 37 4.69 -21.20 20.02
N GLN A 38 3.88 -22.26 19.97
CA GLN A 38 3.71 -23.08 18.78
C GLN A 38 2.93 -22.32 17.68
N PRO A 39 3.26 -22.51 16.39
CA PRO A 39 2.52 -21.89 15.31
C PRO A 39 1.08 -22.42 15.25
N ILE A 40 0.12 -21.51 14.99
CA ILE A 40 -1.25 -21.93 14.66
C ILE A 40 -1.25 -22.57 13.28
N LYS A 41 -2.01 -23.66 13.12
CA LYS A 41 -2.19 -24.38 11.85
C LYS A 41 -3.59 -24.13 11.30
N GLY A 42 -3.75 -24.26 9.99
CA GLY A 42 -5.04 -24.10 9.32
C GLY A 42 -5.27 -22.66 8.89
N THR A 43 -6.51 -22.19 9.04
CA THR A 43 -6.93 -20.84 8.64
C THR A 43 -7.44 -20.05 9.83
N VAL A 44 -7.32 -18.73 9.78
CA VAL A 44 -7.88 -17.81 10.78
C VAL A 44 -8.64 -16.67 10.10
N ASP A 45 -9.62 -16.13 10.80
CA ASP A 45 -10.30 -14.90 10.42
C ASP A 45 -9.57 -13.72 11.08
N LEU A 46 -9.18 -12.73 10.28
CA LEU A 46 -8.43 -11.56 10.75
C LEU A 46 -9.28 -10.30 10.59
N SER A 47 -9.28 -9.45 11.61
CA SER A 47 -9.66 -8.04 11.49
C SER A 47 -8.39 -7.19 11.50
N VAL A 48 -8.32 -6.26 10.56
CA VAL A 48 -7.24 -5.30 10.40
C VAL A 48 -7.80 -3.90 10.59
N ASN A 49 -7.24 -3.15 11.53
CA ASN A 49 -7.68 -1.79 11.82
C ASN A 49 -6.49 -0.83 11.77
N PHE A 50 -6.73 0.37 11.24
CA PHE A 50 -5.74 1.45 11.23
C PHE A 50 -6.08 2.49 12.30
N TYR A 51 -5.08 3.05 12.96
CA TYR A 51 -5.23 4.00 14.06
C TYR A 51 -4.25 5.18 13.95
N PRO A 52 -4.61 6.36 14.48
CA PRO A 52 -3.72 7.52 14.51
C PRO A 52 -2.71 7.48 15.67
N SER A 53 -2.85 6.54 16.62
CA SER A 53 -2.00 6.45 17.82
C SER A 53 -1.78 5.00 18.27
N GLY A 54 -0.67 4.78 19.00
CA GLY A 54 -0.31 3.46 19.53
C GLY A 54 -1.24 2.94 20.64
N THR A 55 -1.98 3.83 21.29
CA THR A 55 -3.03 3.49 22.28
C THR A 55 -4.19 4.48 22.17
N GLY A 56 -5.40 4.06 22.54
CA GLY A 56 -6.61 4.89 22.44
C GLY A 56 -6.99 5.24 21.00
N GLY A 57 -7.82 6.28 20.82
CA GLY A 57 -8.27 6.74 19.49
C GLY A 57 -9.27 5.81 18.78
N SER A 58 -10.04 6.38 17.87
CA SER A 58 -10.96 5.63 16.99
C SER A 58 -10.21 5.04 15.81
N ALA A 59 -10.70 3.91 15.28
CA ALA A 59 -10.17 3.33 14.05
C ALA A 59 -10.43 4.27 12.87
N LEU A 60 -9.42 4.48 12.03
CA LEU A 60 -9.48 5.26 10.79
C LEU A 60 -10.17 4.45 9.67
N SER A 61 -9.86 3.16 9.60
CA SER A 61 -10.47 2.20 8.70
C SER A 61 -10.37 0.79 9.29
N SER A 62 -11.24 -0.10 8.82
CA SER A 62 -11.35 -1.49 9.28
C SER A 62 -11.61 -2.41 8.09
N GLN A 63 -10.91 -3.54 8.04
CA GLN A 63 -11.11 -4.59 7.04
C GLN A 63 -11.12 -5.96 7.71
N SER A 64 -11.89 -6.88 7.14
CA SER A 64 -11.99 -8.26 7.63
C SER A 64 -11.59 -9.23 6.54
N PHE A 65 -10.81 -10.23 6.91
CA PHE A 65 -10.32 -11.29 6.04
C PHE A 65 -10.77 -12.62 6.63
N SER A 66 -11.51 -13.40 5.85
CA SER A 66 -11.98 -14.71 6.28
C SER A 66 -11.10 -15.82 5.75
N ALA A 67 -10.96 -16.90 6.53
CA ALA A 67 -10.24 -18.12 6.16
C ALA A 67 -8.81 -17.87 5.63
N VAL A 68 -8.07 -16.95 6.26
CA VAL A 68 -6.68 -16.64 5.88
C VAL A 68 -5.80 -17.85 6.18
N PRO A 69 -5.15 -18.46 5.16
CA PRO A 69 -4.33 -19.64 5.36
C PRO A 69 -3.03 -19.29 6.08
N LEU A 70 -2.65 -20.16 7.02
CA LEU A 70 -1.39 -20.06 7.75
C LEU A 70 -0.40 -21.12 7.26
N SER A 71 0.82 -20.70 6.96
CA SER A 71 1.97 -21.59 6.74
C SER A 71 2.96 -21.40 7.88
N ASP A 72 3.12 -22.40 8.74
CA ASP A 72 3.92 -22.30 9.97
C ASP A 72 3.55 -21.10 10.88
N GLY A 73 2.24 -20.82 10.95
CA GLY A 73 1.67 -19.69 11.66
C GLY A 73 1.84 -18.36 10.95
N ILE A 74 2.46 -18.32 9.77
CA ILE A 74 2.66 -17.10 8.98
C ILE A 74 1.43 -16.88 8.09
N PHE A 75 0.85 -15.69 8.19
CA PHE A 75 -0.13 -15.19 7.23
C PHE A 75 0.50 -14.13 6.33
N ASN A 76 -0.03 -14.01 5.12
CA ASN A 76 0.23 -12.89 4.22
C ASN A 76 -1.10 -12.45 3.64
N ILE A 77 -1.43 -11.17 3.78
CA ILE A 77 -2.65 -10.57 3.27
C ILE A 77 -2.31 -9.36 2.41
N THR A 78 -3.18 -9.07 1.44
CA THR A 78 -3.15 -7.83 0.68
C THR A 78 -4.29 -6.96 1.17
N ILE A 79 -3.97 -5.81 1.74
CA ILE A 79 -4.92 -4.81 2.22
C ILE A 79 -5.10 -3.81 1.09
N THR A 80 -6.33 -3.65 0.60
CA THR A 80 -6.65 -2.66 -0.43
C THR A 80 -7.36 -1.49 0.21
N LEU A 81 -6.76 -0.31 0.16
CA LEU A 81 -7.36 0.92 0.64
C LEU A 81 -8.04 1.65 -0.52
N THR A 82 -9.14 2.35 -0.23
CA THR A 82 -9.61 3.39 -1.14
C THR A 82 -8.64 4.58 -1.10
N PRO A 83 -8.62 5.44 -2.14
CA PRO A 83 -7.80 6.66 -2.12
C PRO A 83 -8.05 7.53 -0.88
N THR A 84 -9.30 7.62 -0.43
CA THR A 84 -9.67 8.38 0.78
C THR A 84 -9.09 7.75 2.05
N GLU A 85 -9.23 6.43 2.22
CA GLU A 85 -8.67 5.73 3.39
C GLU A 85 -7.14 5.82 3.41
N PHE A 86 -6.49 5.66 2.26
CA PHE A 86 -5.05 5.79 2.13
C PHE A 86 -4.58 7.18 2.56
N ASN A 87 -5.17 8.24 1.99
CA ASN A 87 -4.80 9.62 2.31
C ASN A 87 -5.14 10.00 3.76
N THR A 88 -6.20 9.44 4.34
CA THR A 88 -6.56 9.67 5.75
C THR A 88 -5.61 8.95 6.70
N THR A 89 -5.21 7.72 6.35
CA THR A 89 -4.31 6.89 7.15
C THR A 89 -2.88 7.41 7.10
N PHE A 90 -2.40 7.77 5.91
CA PHE A 90 -1.02 8.20 5.67
C PHE A 90 -0.95 9.70 5.34
N ASN A 91 -1.49 10.53 6.24
CA ASN A 91 -1.60 11.99 6.08
C ASN A 91 -0.38 12.78 6.57
N GLY A 92 0.79 12.12 6.74
CA GLY A 92 2.00 12.73 7.31
C GLY A 92 2.11 12.65 8.84
N ASN A 93 1.03 12.28 9.54
CA ASN A 93 1.09 11.95 10.97
C ASN A 93 1.42 10.46 11.19
N GLU A 94 1.42 10.04 12.46
CA GLU A 94 1.60 8.63 12.79
C GLU A 94 0.44 7.77 12.29
N ALA A 95 0.79 6.60 11.76
CA ALA A 95 -0.16 5.56 11.39
C ALA A 95 0.23 4.27 12.10
N TRP A 96 -0.78 3.58 12.62
CA TRP A 96 -0.62 2.33 13.36
C TRP A 96 -1.57 1.29 12.81
N ILE A 97 -1.13 0.03 12.76
CA ILE A 97 -1.95 -1.13 12.37
C ILE A 97 -2.17 -2.03 13.57
N GLU A 98 -3.41 -2.48 13.74
CA GLU A 98 -3.82 -3.49 14.71
C GLU A 98 -4.33 -4.72 13.97
N ILE A 99 -3.86 -5.88 14.39
CA ILE A 99 -4.34 -7.18 13.90
C ILE A 99 -5.09 -7.84 15.03
N THR A 100 -6.29 -8.32 14.73
CA THR A 100 -7.09 -9.15 15.63
C THR A 100 -7.37 -10.48 14.97
N ASP A 101 -6.94 -11.57 15.60
CA ASP A 101 -7.35 -12.93 15.26
C ASP A 101 -8.73 -13.17 15.88
N ILE A 102 -9.76 -13.11 15.04
CA ILE A 102 -11.17 -13.25 15.43
C ILE A 102 -11.44 -14.71 15.84
N THR A 103 -10.84 -15.67 15.12
CA THR A 103 -11.03 -17.11 15.38
C THR A 103 -10.60 -17.50 16.79
N ASN A 104 -9.47 -16.96 17.26
CA ASN A 104 -8.92 -17.27 18.59
C ASN A 104 -9.15 -16.15 19.62
N GLY A 105 -9.88 -15.08 19.26
CA GLY A 105 -10.20 -13.96 20.15
C GLY A 105 -8.97 -13.21 20.67
N LYS A 106 -7.91 -13.09 19.86
CA LYS A 106 -6.63 -12.52 20.27
C LYS A 106 -6.33 -11.22 19.53
N VAL A 107 -6.14 -10.15 20.30
CA VAL A 107 -5.71 -8.84 19.79
C VAL A 107 -4.20 -8.71 19.92
N TYR A 108 -3.53 -8.31 18.85
CA TYR A 108 -2.09 -8.07 18.84
C TYR A 108 -1.79 -6.58 19.08
N PRO A 109 -0.69 -6.24 19.79
CA PRO A 109 -0.30 -4.85 20.00
C PRO A 109 -0.14 -4.10 18.68
N ARG A 110 -0.53 -2.82 18.69
CA ARG A 110 -0.45 -1.97 17.50
C ARG A 110 0.99 -1.79 17.06
N GLN A 111 1.20 -1.83 15.75
CA GLN A 111 2.51 -1.65 15.13
C GLN A 111 2.52 -0.33 14.37
N ARG A 112 3.51 0.52 14.63
CA ARG A 112 3.67 1.81 13.96
C ARG A 112 4.24 1.60 12.55
N PHE A 113 3.68 2.28 11.56
CA PHE A 113 4.33 2.39 10.27
C PHE A 113 5.52 3.35 10.34
N GLY A 114 6.66 2.88 9.88
CA GLY A 114 7.86 3.70 9.67
C GLY A 114 8.05 3.97 8.19
N ALA A 115 8.63 5.13 7.86
CA ALA A 115 9.04 5.40 6.50
C ALA A 115 10.39 4.72 6.19
N VAL A 116 10.53 4.29 4.94
CA VAL A 116 11.76 3.72 4.41
C VAL A 116 12.75 4.86 4.14
N PRO A 117 14.06 4.72 4.43
CA PRO A 117 15.01 5.83 4.36
C PRO A 117 15.00 6.62 3.04
N TYR A 118 14.87 5.94 1.89
CA TYR A 118 14.81 6.60 0.59
C TYR A 118 13.49 7.31 0.29
N ALA A 119 12.39 6.95 0.96
CA ALA A 119 11.10 7.63 0.80
C ALA A 119 11.17 9.09 1.32
N PHE A 120 12.00 9.35 2.34
CA PHE A 120 12.21 10.71 2.88
C PHE A 120 12.94 11.67 1.93
N LYS A 121 13.54 11.18 0.83
CA LYS A 121 14.16 12.06 -0.16
C LYS A 121 13.15 12.82 -1.00
N VAL A 122 11.88 12.45 -0.97
CA VAL A 122 10.79 13.19 -1.62
C VAL A 122 10.17 14.11 -0.56
N PRO A 123 10.46 15.42 -0.58
CA PRO A 123 9.79 16.35 0.32
C PRO A 123 8.33 16.48 -0.12
N VAL A 124 7.40 16.15 0.77
CA VAL A 124 5.96 16.47 0.62
C VAL A 124 5.62 17.38 1.78
N ASP A 125 5.71 18.68 1.55
CA ASP A 125 5.52 19.75 2.54
C ASP A 125 4.13 20.39 2.46
N ASP A 126 3.35 20.01 1.45
CA ASP A 126 2.06 20.62 1.09
C ASP A 126 2.14 22.11 0.70
N GLU A 127 3.35 22.64 0.56
CA GLU A 127 3.66 24.01 0.12
C GLU A 127 4.21 24.01 -1.32
N THR A 128 5.26 23.24 -1.57
CA THR A 128 5.92 23.10 -2.89
C THR A 128 5.43 21.85 -3.61
N ILE A 129 5.33 20.73 -2.90
CA ILE A 129 4.92 19.42 -3.42
C ILE A 129 3.83 18.87 -2.48
N GLY A 130 2.69 18.48 -3.07
CA GLY A 130 1.55 17.92 -2.34
C GLY A 130 0.74 16.94 -3.18
N TYR A 131 -0.41 16.50 -2.67
CA TYR A 131 -1.33 15.62 -3.40
C TYR A 131 -2.63 16.36 -3.76
N ASN A 132 -3.16 16.09 -4.95
CA ASN A 132 -4.49 16.57 -5.33
C ASN A 132 -5.60 15.76 -4.64
N SER A 133 -6.86 16.18 -4.82
CA SER A 133 -8.03 15.49 -4.24
C SER A 133 -8.20 14.03 -4.71
N SER A 134 -7.52 13.63 -5.78
CA SER A 134 -7.49 12.25 -6.29
C SER A 134 -6.27 11.47 -5.81
N GLY A 135 -5.47 12.00 -4.89
CA GLY A 135 -4.26 11.34 -4.37
C GLY A 135 -3.06 11.33 -5.32
N LYS A 136 -3.09 12.14 -6.40
CA LYS A 136 -1.97 12.25 -7.33
C LYS A 136 -1.00 13.34 -6.86
N LEU A 137 0.30 13.03 -6.90
CA LEU A 137 1.36 14.00 -6.61
C LEU A 137 1.25 15.19 -7.59
N MET A 138 1.32 16.39 -7.06
CA MET A 138 1.30 17.64 -7.81
C MET A 138 2.25 18.67 -7.19
N LEU A 139 2.73 19.57 -8.02
CA LEU A 139 3.39 20.79 -7.57
C LEU A 139 2.30 21.77 -7.11
N LYS A 140 2.35 22.19 -5.84
CA LYS A 140 1.38 23.15 -5.27
C LYS A 140 1.83 24.59 -5.45
N GLY A 141 3.13 24.84 -5.45
CA GLY A 141 3.72 26.14 -5.74
C GLY A 141 5.17 26.00 -6.16
N MET A 142 5.52 26.52 -7.34
CA MET A 142 6.90 26.92 -7.60
C MET A 142 7.07 28.29 -6.94
N ALA A 143 7.60 28.33 -5.70
CA ALA A 143 8.20 29.55 -5.18
C ALA A 143 9.48 29.83 -5.97
N GLY A 144 9.34 30.32 -7.21
CA GLY A 144 10.47 30.60 -8.08
C GLY A 144 10.13 30.40 -9.54
N THR A 145 9.66 31.48 -10.17
CA THR A 145 9.55 31.71 -11.62
C THR A 145 8.79 30.64 -12.40
N ALA A 146 7.69 31.05 -13.04
CA ALA A 146 7.04 30.26 -14.08
C ALA A 146 8.11 29.66 -15.01
N LEU A 147 7.98 28.36 -15.32
CA LEU A 147 8.76 27.74 -16.39
C LEU A 147 8.68 28.68 -17.59
N PRO A 148 9.81 29.10 -18.19
CA PRO A 148 9.77 29.97 -19.35
C PRO A 148 8.85 29.29 -20.36
N THR A 149 7.76 29.98 -20.74
CA THR A 149 6.87 29.55 -21.80
C THR A 149 7.60 29.76 -23.12
N GLY A 150 8.70 29.03 -23.31
CA GLY A 150 9.27 28.85 -24.62
C GLY A 150 8.25 28.06 -25.42
N THR A 151 7.63 28.71 -26.40
CA THR A 151 7.16 27.98 -27.57
C THR A 151 8.33 27.09 -28.01
N PRO A 152 8.16 25.77 -28.21
CA PRO A 152 9.21 24.99 -28.86
C PRO A 152 9.58 25.74 -30.14
N SER A 153 10.77 26.34 -30.19
CA SER A 153 11.25 26.89 -31.45
C SER A 153 11.48 25.69 -32.34
N ASP A 154 10.65 25.56 -33.37
CA ASP A 154 10.88 24.61 -34.45
C ASP A 154 12.35 24.72 -34.88
N GLY A 155 13.00 23.56 -34.94
CA GLY A 155 14.44 23.42 -34.80
C GLY A 155 15.32 24.28 -35.70
N GLN A 156 16.50 24.57 -35.16
CA GLN A 156 17.79 24.71 -35.83
C GLN A 156 18.83 24.01 -34.96
#